data_AF-A0A354BL26-F1
#
_entry.id   AF-A0A354BL26-F1
#
_cell.length_a   1.000
_cell.length_b   1.000
_cell.length_c   1.000
_cell.angle_alpha   90.00
_cell.angle_beta   90.00
_cell.angle_gamma   90.00
#
_symmetry.space_group_name_H-M   'P 1'
#
loop_
_entity.id
_entity.type
_entity.pdbx_description
1 polymer ?
#
loop_
_entity_poly.entity_id
_entity_poly.type
_entity_poly.pdbx_seq_one_letter_code
_entity_poly.pdbx_strand_id
1 'polypeptide(L)' 'REIRRREEGALNHLPIMALTGHASDEDAQKCRQAGMDKVVTKPLTLPALRAGL' A
#
# COMPACT_ATOMS: atom_id res chain seq x y z
N ARG A 1 4.13 3.81 10.10
CA ARG A 1 5.00 2.62 10.20
C ARG A 1 4.65 1.66 11.35
N GLU A 2 3.63 1.91 12.19
CA GLU A 2 3.27 1.00 13.31
C GLU A 2 3.00 -0.46 12.88
N ILE A 3 2.33 -0.67 11.73
CA ILE A 3 2.08 -2.03 11.21
C ILE A 3 3.39 -2.77 10.93
N ARG A 4 4.37 -2.09 10.33
CA ARG A 4 5.71 -2.66 10.07
C ARG A 4 6.46 -3.00 11.35
N ARG A 5 6.32 -2.16 12.39
CA ARG A 5 6.89 -2.48 13.70
C ARG A 5 6.30 -3.76 14.29
N ARG A 6 5.01 -4.03 14.07
CA ARG A 6 4.35 -5.25 14.55
C ARG A 6 4.65 -6.48 13.71
N GLU A 7 5.07 -6.28 12.47
CA GLU A 7 5.54 -7.32 11.56
C GLU A 7 6.98 -7.75 11.87
N GLU A 8 7.74 -6.97 12.65
CA GLU A 8 9.06 -7.38 13.14
C GLU A 8 8.95 -8.69 13.93
N GLY A 9 9.59 -9.75 13.42
CA GLY A 9 9.54 -11.10 13.99
C GLY A 9 8.43 -12.00 13.43
N ALA A 10 7.59 -11.52 12.51
CA ALA A 10 6.67 -12.36 11.77
C ALA A 10 7.42 -13.18 10.69
N LEU A 11 6.95 -14.40 10.41
CA LEU A 11 7.52 -15.24 9.34
C LEU A 11 7.14 -14.75 7.93
N ASN A 12 6.04 -14.02 7.82
CA ASN A 12 5.48 -13.58 6.54
C ASN A 12 5.29 -12.07 6.54
N HIS A 13 5.59 -11.47 5.38
CA HIS A 13 5.26 -10.07 5.08
C HIS A 13 3.75 -9.93 4.87
N LEU A 14 3.12 -9.04 5.63
CA LEU A 14 1.74 -8.60 5.48
C LEU A 14 1.68 -7.53 4.37
N PRO A 15 0.99 -7.80 3.24
CA PRO A 15 0.83 -6.81 2.18
C PRO A 15 -0.04 -5.63 2.66
N ILE A 16 0.45 -4.41 2.48
CA ILE A 16 -0.25 -3.17 2.82
C ILE A 16 -0.38 -2.31 1.56
N MET A 17 -1.61 -2.08 1.11
CA MET A 17 -1.90 -1.20 -0.03
C MET A 17 -2.59 0.09 0.41
N ALA A 18 -2.12 1.22 -0.13
CA ALA A 18 -2.80 2.51 0.00
C ALA A 18 -3.92 2.60 -1.05
N LEU A 19 -5.09 3.09 -0.66
CA LEU A 19 -6.14 3.51 -1.60
C LEU A 19 -6.36 5.02 -1.48
N THR A 20 -5.92 5.78 -2.48
CA THR A 20 -5.91 7.25 -2.43
C THR A 20 -6.93 7.87 -3.38
N GLY A 21 -7.43 9.07 -3.09
CA GLY A 21 -8.30 9.81 -4.01
C GLY A 21 -7.55 10.45 -5.19
N HIS A 22 -6.26 10.71 -4.99
CA HIS A 22 -5.30 11.22 -5.97
C HIS A 22 -3.93 10.63 -5.60
N ALA A 23 -3.10 10.31 -6.57
CA ALA A 23 -1.74 9.83 -6.31
C ALA A 23 -0.79 10.58 -7.24
N SER A 24 -0.37 11.77 -6.80
CA SER A 24 0.86 12.34 -7.36
C SER A 24 2.03 11.42 -7.05
N ASP A 25 3.13 11.55 -7.79
CA ASP A 25 4.35 10.78 -7.51
C ASP A 25 4.87 11.02 -6.09
N GLU A 26 4.69 12.24 -5.58
CA GLU A 26 5.07 12.61 -4.21
C GLU A 26 4.18 11.91 -3.17
N ASP A 27 2.86 11.87 -3.37
CA ASP A 27 1.94 11.17 -2.48
C ASP A 27 2.22 9.66 -2.47
N ALA A 28 2.47 9.08 -3.64
CA ALA A 28 2.84 7.69 -3.77
C ALA A 28 4.15 7.39 -3.05
N GLN A 29 5.12 8.32 -3.11
CA GLN A 29 6.40 8.19 -2.41
C GLN A 29 6.24 8.28 -0.89
N LYS A 30 5.42 9.21 -0.39
CA LYS A 30 5.09 9.31 1.04
C LYS A 30 4.46 8.01 1.56
N CYS A 31 3.53 7.42 0.82
CA CYS A 31 2.93 6.13 1.16
C CYS A 31 3.97 5.00 1.22
N ARG A 32 4.86 4.88 0.23
CA ARG A 32 5.94 3.89 0.24
C ARG A 32 6.88 4.10 1.41
N GLN A 33 7.29 5.34 1.68
CA GLN A 33 8.12 5.69 2.84
C GLN A 33 7.43 5.40 4.17
N ALA A 34 6.09 5.45 4.25
CA ALA A 34 5.34 5.04 5.43
C ALA A 34 5.29 3.52 5.65
N GLY A 35 5.80 2.74 4.67
CA GLY A 35 5.90 1.29 4.70
C GLY A 35 4.83 0.57 3.87
N MET A 36 4.15 1.23 2.93
CA MET A 36 3.16 0.57 2.06
C MET A 36 3.82 -0.11 0.86
N ASP A 37 3.28 -1.23 0.40
CA ASP A 37 3.79 -2.01 -0.73
C ASP A 37 3.27 -1.49 -2.08
N LYS A 38 2.01 -1.07 -2.10
CA LYS A 38 1.35 -0.55 -3.31
C LYS A 38 0.52 0.69 -2.99
N VAL A 39 0.31 1.52 -4.01
CA VAL A 39 -0.56 2.68 -3.97
C VAL A 39 -1.51 2.55 -5.15
N VAL A 40 -2.81 2.61 -4.87
CA VAL A 40 -3.88 2.49 -5.86
C VAL A 40 -4.77 3.72 -5.75
N THR A 41 -5.21 4.26 -6.88
CA THR A 41 -6.11 5.42 -6.91
C THR A 41 -7.57 5.00 -6.97
N LYS A 42 -8.44 5.85 -6.43
CA LYS A 42 -9.89 5.76 -6.61
C LYS A 42 -10.26 6.32 -8.00
N PRO A 43 -11.33 5.80 -8.62
CA PRO A 43 -12.16 4.69 -8.16
C PRO A 43 -11.45 3.34 -8.31
N LEU A 44 -11.54 2.49 -7.28
CA LEU A 44 -11.00 1.13 -7.33
C LEU A 44 -11.97 0.23 -8.10
N THR A 45 -11.44 -0.56 -9.03
CA THR A 45 -12.20 -1.61 -9.70
C THR A 45 -11.73 -2.99 -9.23
N LEU A 46 -12.64 -3.97 -9.21
CA LEU A 46 -12.27 -5.35 -8.85
C LEU A 46 -11.18 -5.95 -9.77
N PRO A 47 -11.20 -5.72 -11.11
CA PRO A 47 -10.11 -6.15 -11.97
C PRO A 47 -8.76 -5.52 -11.59
N ALA A 48 -8.74 -4.21 -11.32
CA ALA A 48 -7.51 -3.53 -10.92
C ALA A 48 -6.98 -4.03 -9.56
N LEU A 49 -7.87 -4.30 -8.61
CA LEU A 49 -7.49 -4.89 -7.32
C LEU A 49 -6.88 -6.28 -7.52
N ARG A 50 -7.51 -7.13 -8.33
CA ARG A 50 -7.04 -8.50 -8.59
C ARG A 50 -5.69 -8.55 -9.28
N ALA A 51 -5.40 -7.63 -10.20
CA ALA A 51 -4.07 -7.51 -10.83
C ALA A 51 -2.98 -7.06 -9.83
N GLY A 52 -3.38 -6.46 -8.71
CA GLY A 52 -2.52 -6.01 -7.63
C GLY A 52 -2.34 -7.02 -6.48
N LEU A 53 -3.03 -8.16 -6.51
CA LEU A 53 -2.83 -9.28 -5.57
C LEU A 53 -1.73 -10.22 -6.08
#